data_AF-A0A1Y1KEK4-F1
#
_entry.id   AF-A0A1Y1KEK4-F1
#
_cell.length_a   1.000
_cell.length_b   1.000
_cell.length_c   1.000
_cell.angle_alpha   90.00
_cell.angle_beta   90.00
_cell.angle_gamma   90.00
#
_symmetry.space_group_name_H-M   'P 1'
#
loop_
_entity.id
_entity.type
_entity.pdbx_description
1 polymer ?
#
loop_
_entity_poly.entity_id
_entity_poly.type
_entity_poly.pdbx_seq_one_letter_code
_entity_poly.pdbx_strand_id
1 'polypeptide(L)'
;MSSSHQYMQATNSSGVSSRHGDIEHLSQLSDNLSSLCVNQEYSDVTLIVEGQRLHAHKVILAARSEYFRALLYGGLKESSQSEIELTDAPLNAFKILLKYIYSGHMFLMTLREDVILDTLGLAHQYGFQELETAISDILHQILALRNVCAILDTARLYGLNQLIKVCHSYLDSHASEILCHESFLQLSQASLVDLLQRNSFFAPEVEIFRGVCAWCRANEDCDDLVMNCVRLPLMSISDLLSVVRPAGLVRPDALLDAIAERTIVRNSSLPHRGQLAMDENVASPRMGAKVVAGELLEALLDGDHTNYDMERGYTRHAINGLGDQGIIVKLGTPSIINHIKMLLWDRDLRSYSYYIELSIEQKDWVRVIDYSHYACRSWQYLYFQNRVVQYIRIVGTHNTVNKVFHLVAFEAMCKVKIPRMINDIIVPQYNVATLDCSASVIEGVSRSRNALLNGDTKHYDWDSGYTCHQLGSGAILVQLGQPYIISSLRLLLWDCDERSYSYYIESSVNIWDWEMVVDKTRESCKSWQTIRFSPRPVVFIRIVGTHNTANEVFHCVHFECPSCDKEDLNKWTSSSKSSSDLINTVNSNDAIQPTETATEAEELTVDSGDSSD
;
A
#
# COMPACT_ATOMS: atom_id res chain seq x y z
N MET A 1 -15.82 33.35 -29.67
CA MET A 1 -17.13 32.84 -30.12
C MET A 1 -17.04 31.32 -30.01
N SER A 2 -17.52 30.74 -28.91
CA SER A 2 -18.85 30.10 -28.78
C SER A 2 -18.92 28.82 -29.63
N SER A 3 -19.21 27.60 -29.16
CA SER A 3 -19.71 27.08 -27.89
C SER A 3 -19.56 25.54 -27.95
N SER A 4 -19.17 24.84 -26.88
CA SER A 4 -20.06 24.02 -26.02
C SER A 4 -19.66 22.55 -26.04
N HIS A 5 -19.16 22.09 -24.89
CA HIS A 5 -18.79 20.72 -24.56
C HIS A 5 -20.04 19.85 -24.34
N GLN A 6 -20.07 18.68 -24.98
CA GLN A 6 -20.99 17.58 -24.66
C GLN A 6 -20.46 16.82 -23.44
N TYR A 7 -21.23 16.81 -22.35
CA TYR A 7 -21.02 15.92 -21.22
C TYR A 7 -21.80 14.61 -21.43
N MET A 8 -21.12 13.50 -21.12
CA MET A 8 -21.63 12.14 -21.14
C MET A 8 -22.72 11.93 -20.08
N GLN A 9 -23.82 11.28 -20.47
CA GLN A 9 -24.77 10.64 -19.56
C GLN A 9 -24.15 9.35 -19.02
N ALA A 10 -23.88 9.30 -17.72
CA ALA A 10 -23.62 8.06 -17.01
C ALA A 10 -24.90 7.63 -16.29
N THR A 11 -25.63 6.67 -16.87
CA THR A 11 -26.74 5.98 -16.20
C THR A 11 -26.22 4.71 -15.55
N ASN A 12 -26.01 4.73 -14.24
CA ASN A 12 -26.00 3.52 -13.42
C ASN A 12 -27.39 3.37 -12.79
N SER A 13 -28.32 2.77 -13.55
CA SER A 13 -29.55 2.21 -12.97
C SER A 13 -29.29 0.74 -12.65
N SER A 14 -29.30 0.41 -11.36
CA SER A 14 -29.58 -0.95 -10.91
C SER A 14 -30.96 -1.35 -11.45
N GLY A 15 -30.97 -2.05 -12.58
CA GLY A 15 -32.17 -2.40 -13.32
C GLY A 15 -33.10 -3.31 -12.51
N VAL A 16 -34.15 -2.72 -11.93
CA VAL A 16 -35.40 -3.44 -11.73
C VAL A 16 -36.08 -3.44 -13.10
N SER A 17 -35.92 -4.53 -13.85
CA SER A 17 -36.73 -4.76 -15.05
C SER A 17 -38.18 -4.91 -14.59
N SER A 18 -38.98 -3.84 -14.75
CA SER A 18 -40.43 -3.84 -14.54
C SER A 18 -41.02 -5.07 -15.25
N ARG A 19 -41.69 -5.94 -14.50
CA ARG A 19 -42.27 -7.18 -15.04
C ARG A 19 -43.52 -6.81 -15.83
N HIS A 20 -43.85 -7.62 -16.84
CA HIS A 20 -45.06 -7.40 -17.62
C HIS A 20 -46.30 -7.50 -16.72
N GLY A 21 -47.00 -6.38 -16.50
CA GLY A 21 -48.17 -6.28 -15.61
C GLY A 21 -47.97 -5.40 -14.37
N ASP A 22 -46.77 -4.85 -14.13
CA ASP A 22 -46.54 -3.93 -13.01
C ASP A 22 -47.19 -2.56 -13.26
N ILE A 23 -47.99 -2.07 -12.29
CA ILE A 23 -48.55 -0.71 -12.29
C ILE A 23 -47.73 0.14 -11.31
N GLU A 24 -46.99 1.12 -11.84
CA GLU A 24 -46.11 1.98 -11.05
C GLU A 24 -46.70 3.39 -10.85
N HIS A 25 -47.04 3.71 -9.60
CA HIS A 25 -47.55 5.04 -9.21
C HIS A 25 -46.70 5.68 -8.09
N LEU A 26 -45.44 5.26 -7.95
CA LEU A 26 -44.55 5.74 -6.89
C LEU A 26 -44.31 7.26 -6.95
N SER A 27 -44.17 7.84 -8.15
CA SER A 27 -44.04 9.29 -8.30
C SER A 27 -45.28 10.03 -7.81
N GLN A 28 -46.47 9.58 -8.22
CA GLN A 28 -47.72 10.21 -7.80
C GLN A 28 -47.95 10.04 -6.29
N LEU A 29 -47.62 8.88 -5.72
CA LEU A 29 -47.66 8.65 -4.28
C LEU A 29 -46.71 9.61 -3.54
N SER A 30 -45.47 9.76 -4.03
CA SER A 30 -44.50 10.73 -3.51
C SER A 30 -45.04 12.16 -3.56
N ASP A 31 -45.66 12.58 -4.66
CA ASP A 31 -46.22 13.92 -4.79
C ASP A 31 -47.40 14.14 -3.82
N ASN A 32 -48.28 13.13 -3.70
CA ASN A 32 -49.39 13.16 -2.77
C ASN A 32 -48.89 13.30 -1.33
N LEU A 33 -47.88 12.51 -0.91
CA LEU A 33 -47.27 12.63 0.41
C LEU A 33 -46.55 13.96 0.57
N SER A 34 -45.77 14.41 -0.42
CA SER A 34 -45.06 15.69 -0.37
C SER A 34 -46.01 16.88 -0.18
N SER A 35 -47.25 16.81 -0.64
CA SER A 35 -48.27 17.85 -0.42
C SER A 35 -48.72 18.00 1.04
N LEU A 36 -48.49 16.97 1.87
CA LEU A 36 -48.76 16.96 3.31
C LEU A 36 -47.59 17.57 4.12
N CYS A 37 -46.45 17.84 3.51
CA CYS A 37 -45.28 18.40 4.19
C CYS A 37 -45.52 19.86 4.58
N VAL A 38 -45.30 20.23 5.86
CA VAL A 38 -45.57 21.57 6.40
C VAL A 38 -47.02 22.02 6.17
N ASN A 39 -47.95 21.06 6.07
CA ASN A 39 -49.37 21.30 6.02
C ASN A 39 -49.98 20.99 7.38
N GLN A 40 -50.87 21.86 7.86
CA GLN A 40 -51.56 21.66 9.14
C GLN A 40 -52.62 20.56 9.06
N GLU A 41 -53.14 20.28 7.86
CA GLU A 41 -54.15 19.26 7.64
C GLU A 41 -53.62 17.87 8.04
N TYR A 42 -54.36 17.18 8.90
CA TYR A 42 -54.02 15.86 9.49
C TYR A 42 -52.74 15.79 10.32
N SER A 43 -52.01 16.90 10.51
CA SER A 43 -50.81 16.94 11.33
C SER A 43 -51.10 16.61 12.80
N ASP A 44 -50.28 15.75 13.38
CA ASP A 44 -50.39 15.27 14.78
C ASP A 44 -49.15 15.61 15.62
N VAL A 45 -48.20 16.36 15.03
CA VAL A 45 -47.04 16.94 15.72
C VAL A 45 -46.59 18.23 15.05
N THR A 46 -46.05 19.16 15.85
CA THR A 46 -45.39 20.38 15.37
C THR A 46 -43.92 20.36 15.81
N LEU A 47 -43.01 20.44 14.86
CA LEU A 47 -41.57 20.57 15.12
C LEU A 47 -41.20 22.05 15.18
N ILE A 48 -40.55 22.47 16.24
CA ILE A 48 -40.05 23.84 16.42
C ILE A 48 -38.55 23.82 16.08
N VAL A 49 -38.16 24.53 15.03
CA VAL A 49 -36.78 24.60 14.54
C VAL A 49 -36.41 26.07 14.39
N GLU A 50 -35.40 26.55 15.11
CA GLU A 50 -35.02 27.98 15.18
C GLU A 50 -36.24 28.90 15.42
N GLY A 51 -37.15 28.50 16.31
CA GLY A 51 -38.38 29.22 16.62
C GLY A 51 -39.50 29.16 15.55
N GLN A 52 -39.27 28.51 14.42
CA GLN A 52 -40.27 28.30 13.37
C GLN A 52 -41.04 27.00 13.59
N ARG A 53 -42.38 27.06 13.44
CA ARG A 53 -43.28 25.93 13.63
C ARG A 53 -43.50 25.19 12.31
N LEU A 54 -43.15 23.91 12.27
CA LEU A 54 -43.30 23.04 11.11
C LEU A 54 -44.27 21.90 11.44
N HIS A 55 -45.44 21.92 10.81
CA HIS A 55 -46.45 20.86 10.96
C HIS A 55 -46.00 19.58 10.27
N ALA A 56 -46.09 18.44 10.96
CA ALA A 56 -45.67 17.15 10.44
C ALA A 56 -46.54 15.98 10.94
N HIS A 57 -46.25 14.77 10.45
CA HIS A 57 -46.98 13.55 10.79
C HIS A 57 -46.06 12.54 11.50
N LYS A 58 -46.40 12.15 12.72
CA LYS A 58 -45.59 11.24 13.55
C LYS A 58 -45.32 9.92 12.84
N VAL A 59 -46.34 9.37 12.17
CA VAL A 59 -46.25 8.10 11.44
C VAL A 59 -45.25 8.15 10.29
N ILE A 60 -45.19 9.26 9.55
CA ILE A 60 -44.27 9.41 8.41
C ILE A 60 -42.84 9.56 8.91
N LEU A 61 -42.61 10.43 9.92
CA LEU A 61 -41.31 10.63 10.53
C LEU A 61 -40.74 9.31 11.09
N ALA A 62 -41.55 8.58 11.86
CA ALA A 62 -41.16 7.31 12.47
C ALA A 62 -40.97 6.17 11.46
N ALA A 63 -41.72 6.16 10.35
CA ALA A 63 -41.53 5.17 9.30
C ALA A 63 -40.22 5.37 8.51
N ARG A 64 -39.71 6.61 8.47
CA ARG A 64 -38.54 6.98 7.66
C ARG A 64 -37.25 7.07 8.47
N SER A 65 -37.33 7.19 9.80
CA SER A 65 -36.18 7.34 10.68
C SER A 65 -36.42 6.66 12.02
N GLU A 66 -35.46 5.82 12.39
CA GLU A 66 -35.39 5.15 13.69
C GLU A 66 -35.27 6.14 14.85
N TYR A 67 -34.55 7.24 14.65
CA TYR A 67 -34.45 8.33 15.62
C TYR A 67 -35.83 8.92 15.92
N PHE A 68 -36.57 9.31 14.88
CA PHE A 68 -37.92 9.88 15.08
C PHE A 68 -38.89 8.84 15.63
N ARG A 69 -38.74 7.55 15.27
CA ARG A 69 -39.52 6.47 15.86
C ARG A 69 -39.30 6.38 17.37
N ALA A 70 -38.05 6.41 17.82
CA ALA A 70 -37.72 6.41 19.25
C ALA A 70 -38.22 7.68 19.95
N LEU A 71 -38.04 8.86 19.34
CA LEU A 71 -38.49 10.13 19.89
C LEU A 71 -40.02 10.19 20.10
N LEU A 72 -40.78 9.71 19.11
CA LEU A 72 -42.23 9.88 19.07
C LEU A 72 -43.01 8.71 19.69
N TYR A 73 -42.45 7.51 19.66
CA TYR A 73 -43.12 6.28 20.13
C TYR A 73 -42.33 5.52 21.22
N GLY A 74 -41.15 6.00 21.63
CA GLY A 74 -40.29 5.33 22.61
C GLY A 74 -40.68 5.54 24.08
N GLY A 75 -41.79 6.22 24.37
CA GLY A 75 -42.32 6.40 25.73
C GLY A 75 -41.63 7.49 26.57
N LEU A 76 -40.77 8.32 25.96
CA LEU A 76 -40.19 9.51 26.58
C LEU A 76 -41.20 10.67 26.63
N LYS A 77 -40.88 11.77 27.31
CA LYS A 77 -41.79 12.92 27.54
C LYS A 77 -42.36 13.45 26.21
N GLU A 78 -41.51 13.51 25.19
CA GLU A 78 -41.76 13.98 23.84
C GLU A 78 -42.83 13.16 23.12
N SER A 79 -42.97 11.86 23.45
CA SER A 79 -44.00 10.99 22.85
C SER A 79 -45.42 11.49 23.10
N SER A 80 -45.63 12.15 24.25
CA SER A 80 -46.91 12.73 24.67
C SER A 80 -47.09 14.21 24.30
N GLN A 81 -46.05 14.85 23.75
CA GLN A 81 -46.09 16.26 23.37
C GLN A 81 -46.66 16.45 21.95
N SER A 82 -47.37 17.56 21.77
CA SER A 82 -47.83 18.03 20.46
C SER A 82 -46.81 18.95 19.77
N GLU A 83 -45.87 19.50 20.54
CA GLU A 83 -44.80 20.39 20.09
C GLU A 83 -43.46 19.86 20.57
N ILE A 84 -42.51 19.71 19.64
CA ILE A 84 -41.16 19.19 19.90
C ILE A 84 -40.15 20.17 19.35
N GLU A 85 -39.27 20.66 20.20
CA GLU A 85 -38.19 21.57 19.80
C GLU A 85 -36.96 20.77 19.37
N LEU A 86 -36.43 21.09 18.19
CA LEU A 86 -35.17 20.54 17.67
C LEU A 86 -34.12 21.64 17.76
N THR A 87 -33.30 21.58 18.81
CA THR A 87 -32.35 22.64 19.18
C THR A 87 -31.14 22.71 18.25
N ASP A 88 -30.69 21.57 17.71
CA ASP A 88 -29.45 21.45 16.96
C ASP A 88 -29.71 21.20 15.48
N ALA A 89 -30.64 21.96 14.87
CA ALA A 89 -31.01 21.79 13.47
C ALA A 89 -31.15 23.14 12.75
N PRO A 90 -30.28 23.44 11.76
CA PRO A 90 -30.45 24.62 10.91
C PRO A 90 -31.77 24.54 10.13
N LEU A 91 -32.61 25.58 10.20
CA LEU A 91 -33.97 25.55 9.67
C LEU A 91 -34.03 25.21 8.18
N ASN A 92 -33.13 25.78 7.38
CA ASN A 92 -33.13 25.58 5.92
C ASN A 92 -32.80 24.13 5.55
N ALA A 93 -31.75 23.57 6.17
CA ALA A 93 -31.38 22.17 5.98
C ALA A 93 -32.49 21.23 6.48
N PHE A 94 -33.11 21.55 7.62
CA PHE A 94 -34.18 20.73 8.16
C PHE A 94 -35.42 20.73 7.27
N LYS A 95 -35.81 21.86 6.68
CA LYS A 95 -36.92 21.91 5.69
C LYS A 95 -36.65 21.03 4.48
N ILE A 96 -35.40 20.99 4.00
CA ILE A 96 -35.00 20.17 2.86
C ILE A 96 -35.06 18.68 3.25
N LEU A 97 -34.53 18.33 4.42
CA LEU A 97 -34.61 16.96 4.94
C LEU A 97 -36.08 16.54 5.17
N LEU A 98 -36.91 17.41 5.75
CA LEU A 98 -38.32 17.13 5.98
C LEU A 98 -39.06 16.87 4.67
N LYS A 99 -38.79 17.67 3.63
CA LYS A 99 -39.34 17.41 2.30
C LYS A 99 -38.89 16.05 1.76
N TYR A 100 -37.61 15.70 1.91
CA TYR A 100 -37.09 14.38 1.53
C TYR A 100 -37.71 13.23 2.33
N ILE A 101 -38.01 13.42 3.61
CA ILE A 101 -38.70 12.42 4.43
C ILE A 101 -40.04 12.04 3.80
N TYR A 102 -40.77 13.02 3.28
CA TYR A 102 -42.09 12.82 2.68
C TYR A 102 -42.04 12.34 1.22
N SER A 103 -41.10 12.85 0.41
CA SER A 103 -41.05 12.57 -1.03
C SER A 103 -40.07 11.47 -1.41
N GLY A 104 -39.07 11.18 -0.59
CA GLY A 104 -37.92 10.36 -0.96
C GLY A 104 -37.01 11.00 -2.01
N HIS A 105 -37.22 12.27 -2.37
CA HIS A 105 -36.51 12.96 -3.43
C HIS A 105 -35.85 14.25 -2.92
N MET A 106 -34.56 14.43 -3.25
CA MET A 106 -33.78 15.62 -2.92
C MET A 106 -32.88 15.98 -4.10
N PHE A 107 -32.88 17.25 -4.49
CA PHE A 107 -32.00 17.77 -5.53
C PHE A 107 -31.01 18.76 -4.93
N LEU A 108 -29.76 18.31 -4.75
CA LEU A 108 -28.74 19.06 -4.02
C LEU A 108 -28.00 20.10 -4.87
N MET A 109 -27.93 19.92 -6.20
CA MET A 109 -27.07 20.73 -7.08
C MET A 109 -27.50 22.20 -7.20
N THR A 110 -28.72 22.54 -6.79
CA THR A 110 -29.21 23.92 -6.71
C THR A 110 -29.00 24.55 -5.34
N LEU A 111 -28.52 23.79 -4.35
CA LEU A 111 -28.32 24.26 -2.99
C LEU A 111 -26.93 24.88 -2.86
N ARG A 112 -26.80 25.79 -1.87
CA ARG A 112 -25.49 26.30 -1.46
C ARG A 112 -24.73 25.22 -0.69
N GLU A 113 -23.40 25.25 -0.77
CA GLU A 113 -22.52 24.24 -0.19
C GLU A 113 -22.71 24.09 1.34
N ASP A 114 -22.89 25.19 2.06
CA ASP A 114 -23.18 25.20 3.51
C ASP A 114 -24.47 24.43 3.83
N VAL A 115 -25.54 24.64 3.05
CA VAL A 115 -26.81 23.94 3.23
C VAL A 115 -26.67 22.44 2.95
N ILE A 116 -25.81 22.04 2.00
CA ILE A 116 -25.54 20.62 1.71
C ILE A 116 -24.84 19.97 2.91
N LEU A 117 -23.84 20.64 3.49
CA LEU A 117 -23.10 20.17 4.67
C LEU A 117 -24.00 20.08 5.91
N ASP A 118 -24.85 21.07 6.14
CA ASP A 118 -25.85 21.04 7.20
C ASP A 118 -26.81 19.86 7.00
N THR A 119 -27.27 19.64 5.76
CA THR A 119 -28.18 18.52 5.44
C THR A 119 -27.51 17.16 5.64
N LEU A 120 -26.21 17.05 5.32
CA LEU A 120 -25.41 15.86 5.63
C LEU A 120 -25.37 15.61 7.15
N GLY A 121 -25.17 16.67 7.93
CA GLY A 121 -25.21 16.60 9.39
C GLY A 121 -26.53 16.12 9.95
N LEU A 122 -27.65 16.65 9.45
CA LEU A 122 -28.97 16.20 9.84
C LEU A 122 -29.25 14.76 9.40
N ALA A 123 -28.77 14.35 8.23
CA ALA A 123 -28.89 12.98 7.75
C ALA A 123 -28.18 12.02 8.72
N HIS A 124 -26.96 12.36 9.16
CA HIS A 124 -26.21 11.61 10.16
C HIS A 124 -26.94 11.59 11.51
N GLN A 125 -27.28 12.76 12.05
CA GLN A 125 -27.92 12.94 13.37
C GLN A 125 -29.23 12.17 13.50
N TYR A 126 -30.04 12.12 12.44
CA TYR A 126 -31.34 11.45 12.44
C TYR A 126 -31.32 10.05 11.82
N GLY A 127 -30.14 9.52 11.51
CA GLY A 127 -29.95 8.11 11.10
C GLY A 127 -30.36 7.77 9.66
N PHE A 128 -30.28 8.73 8.73
CA PHE A 128 -30.55 8.52 7.30
C PHE A 128 -29.28 8.08 6.54
N GLN A 129 -28.82 6.85 6.78
CA GLN A 129 -27.55 6.34 6.23
C GLN A 129 -27.47 6.33 4.69
N GLU A 130 -28.57 5.99 4.00
CA GLU A 130 -28.60 6.00 2.52
C GLU A 130 -28.46 7.42 1.97
N LEU A 131 -29.11 8.40 2.62
CA LEU A 131 -28.99 9.81 2.24
C LEU A 131 -27.60 10.36 2.56
N GLU A 132 -27.03 10.01 3.71
CA GLU A 132 -25.66 10.37 4.10
C GLU A 132 -24.65 9.89 3.06
N THR A 133 -24.80 8.64 2.59
CA THR A 133 -23.96 8.06 1.54
C THR A 133 -24.12 8.82 0.22
N ALA A 134 -25.36 9.06 -0.22
CA ALA A 134 -25.64 9.77 -1.46
C ALA A 134 -25.12 11.22 -1.45
N ILE A 135 -25.26 11.95 -0.34
CA ILE A 135 -24.71 13.30 -0.19
C ILE A 135 -23.17 13.24 -0.23
N SER A 136 -22.55 12.27 0.45
CA SER A 136 -21.09 12.11 0.44
C SER A 136 -20.54 11.84 -0.96
N ASP A 137 -21.22 11.02 -1.76
CA ASP A 137 -20.85 10.74 -3.16
C ASP A 137 -20.95 11.99 -4.04
N ILE A 138 -21.95 12.84 -3.78
CA ILE A 138 -22.11 14.13 -4.47
C ILE A 138 -20.99 15.09 -4.07
N LEU A 139 -20.68 15.20 -2.77
CA LEU A 139 -19.57 16.03 -2.27
C LEU A 139 -18.22 15.61 -2.86
N HIS A 140 -18.00 14.31 -3.04
CA HIS A 140 -16.83 13.78 -3.75
C HIS A 140 -16.73 14.32 -5.19
N GLN A 141 -17.85 14.41 -5.91
CA GLN A 141 -17.88 14.86 -7.32
C GLN A 141 -17.71 16.37 -7.49
N ILE A 142 -18.12 17.18 -6.51
CA ILE A 142 -18.05 18.65 -6.58
C ILE A 142 -16.85 19.24 -5.82
N LEU A 143 -15.93 18.37 -5.37
CA LEU A 143 -14.77 18.75 -4.57
C LEU A 143 -13.87 19.73 -5.33
N ALA A 144 -13.53 20.84 -4.68
CA ALA A 144 -12.73 21.93 -5.23
C ALA A 144 -11.94 22.63 -4.11
N LEU A 145 -10.88 23.37 -4.47
CA LEU A 145 -10.09 24.16 -3.50
C LEU A 145 -10.95 25.03 -2.57
N ARG A 146 -12.02 25.65 -3.10
CA ARG A 146 -12.89 26.53 -2.31
C ARG A 146 -13.71 25.83 -1.22
N ASN A 147 -14.00 24.53 -1.37
CA ASN A 147 -14.95 23.82 -0.51
C ASN A 147 -14.34 22.62 0.25
N VAL A 148 -13.19 22.10 -0.19
CA VAL A 148 -12.56 20.91 0.40
C VAL A 148 -12.27 21.04 1.90
N CYS A 149 -11.89 22.24 2.38
CA CYS A 149 -11.60 22.46 3.79
C CYS A 149 -12.86 22.33 4.66
N ALA A 150 -13.96 22.97 4.26
CA ALA A 150 -15.24 22.88 4.96
C ALA A 150 -15.85 21.46 4.88
N ILE A 151 -15.67 20.77 3.75
CA ILE A 151 -16.08 19.37 3.60
C ILE A 151 -15.26 18.47 4.53
N LEU A 152 -13.95 18.67 4.62
CA LEU A 152 -13.07 17.91 5.52
C LEU A 152 -13.48 18.07 6.99
N ASP A 153 -13.70 19.31 7.44
CA ASP A 153 -14.15 19.59 8.81
C ASP A 153 -15.48 18.91 9.11
N THR A 154 -16.46 19.05 8.22
CA THR A 154 -17.77 18.40 8.36
C THR A 154 -17.64 16.87 8.37
N ALA A 155 -16.86 16.30 7.46
CA ALA A 155 -16.64 14.86 7.38
C ALA A 155 -16.00 14.33 8.68
N ARG A 156 -15.11 15.11 9.29
CA ARG A 156 -14.50 14.76 10.57
C ARG A 156 -15.45 14.87 11.74
N LEU A 157 -16.25 15.93 11.80
CA LEU A 157 -17.25 16.13 12.84
C LEU A 157 -18.20 14.93 12.95
N TYR A 158 -18.59 14.36 11.81
CA TYR A 158 -19.51 13.21 11.73
C TYR A 158 -18.81 11.84 11.56
N GLY A 159 -17.48 11.78 11.59
CA GLY A 159 -16.74 10.51 11.49
C GLY A 159 -16.84 9.79 10.13
N LEU A 160 -17.08 10.53 9.04
CA LEU A 160 -17.27 10.03 7.68
C LEU A 160 -15.94 9.65 7.01
N ASN A 161 -15.34 8.55 7.45
CA ASN A 161 -13.98 8.13 7.10
C ASN A 161 -13.68 8.05 5.59
N GLN A 162 -14.65 7.69 4.75
CA GLN A 162 -14.41 7.63 3.30
C GLN A 162 -14.32 9.03 2.68
N LEU A 163 -15.20 9.95 3.09
CA LEU A 163 -15.16 11.34 2.65
C LEU A 163 -13.89 12.05 3.14
N ILE A 164 -13.43 11.75 4.36
CA ILE A 164 -12.14 12.23 4.88
C ILE A 164 -10.98 11.79 3.97
N LYS A 165 -10.91 10.51 3.60
CA LYS A 165 -9.85 9.99 2.69
C LYS A 165 -9.87 10.67 1.33
N VAL A 166 -11.06 10.91 0.79
CA VAL A 166 -11.26 11.64 -0.47
C VAL A 166 -10.72 13.06 -0.36
N CYS A 167 -11.11 13.80 0.69
CA CYS A 167 -10.66 15.18 0.89
C CYS A 167 -9.14 15.23 1.04
N HIS A 168 -8.58 14.33 1.85
CA HIS A 168 -7.13 14.20 2.02
C HIS A 168 -6.39 13.89 0.72
N SER A 169 -6.90 12.99 -0.12
CA SER A 169 -6.30 12.68 -1.43
C SER A 169 -6.31 13.90 -2.37
N TYR A 170 -7.39 14.69 -2.32
CA TYR A 170 -7.49 15.91 -3.12
C TYR A 170 -6.51 16.98 -2.63
N LEU A 171 -6.42 17.18 -1.30
CA LEU A 171 -5.50 18.11 -0.67
C LEU A 171 -4.04 17.74 -0.92
N ASP A 172 -3.68 16.46 -0.85
CA ASP A 172 -2.33 15.98 -1.17
C ASP A 172 -1.93 16.30 -2.61
N SER A 173 -2.88 16.24 -3.56
CA SER A 173 -2.63 16.53 -4.97
C SER A 173 -2.53 18.03 -5.29
N HIS A 174 -3.05 18.89 -4.41
CA HIS A 174 -3.09 20.35 -4.59
C HIS A 174 -2.45 21.10 -3.41
N ALA A 175 -1.47 20.49 -2.74
CA ALA A 175 -0.93 20.97 -1.47
C ALA A 175 -0.41 22.42 -1.53
N SER A 176 0.42 22.77 -2.53
CA SER A 176 0.92 24.15 -2.70
C SER A 176 -0.20 25.15 -3.03
N GLU A 177 -1.21 24.75 -3.79
CA GLU A 177 -2.33 25.61 -4.17
C GLU A 177 -3.22 25.91 -2.97
N ILE A 178 -3.58 24.89 -2.18
CA ILE A 178 -4.44 25.08 -1.01
C ILE A 178 -3.76 25.92 0.07
N LEU A 179 -2.44 25.78 0.29
CA LEU A 179 -1.68 26.59 1.25
C LEU A 179 -1.76 28.10 0.99
N CYS A 180 -2.03 28.50 -0.26
CA CYS A 180 -2.18 29.89 -0.67
C CYS A 180 -3.65 30.33 -0.79
N HIS A 181 -4.61 29.41 -0.68
CA HIS A 181 -6.03 29.65 -0.91
C HIS A 181 -6.75 30.08 0.38
N GLU A 182 -7.76 30.96 0.26
CA GLU A 182 -8.48 31.51 1.42
C GLU A 182 -9.20 30.45 2.27
N SER A 183 -9.67 29.37 1.65
CA SER A 183 -10.35 28.26 2.33
C SER A 183 -9.46 27.53 3.33
N PHE A 184 -8.14 27.55 3.16
CA PHE A 184 -7.21 26.95 4.12
C PHE A 184 -7.31 27.62 5.50
N LEU A 185 -7.59 28.93 5.54
CA LEU A 185 -7.74 29.70 6.77
C LEU A 185 -8.97 29.27 7.59
N GLN A 186 -9.92 28.58 6.96
CA GLN A 186 -11.18 28.15 7.57
C GLN A 186 -11.09 26.77 8.24
N LEU A 187 -9.98 26.04 8.05
CA LEU A 187 -9.79 24.72 8.67
C LEU A 187 -9.85 24.83 10.19
N SER A 188 -10.58 23.93 10.85
CA SER A 188 -10.44 23.75 12.29
C SER A 188 -9.02 23.31 12.66
N GLN A 189 -8.56 23.67 13.87
CA GLN A 189 -7.25 23.28 14.38
C GLN A 189 -7.03 21.77 14.30
N ALA A 190 -8.05 20.97 14.64
CA ALA A 190 -7.99 19.51 14.61
C ALA A 190 -7.79 18.96 13.19
N SER A 191 -8.47 19.53 12.19
CA SER A 191 -8.31 19.19 10.77
C SER A 191 -6.95 19.59 10.23
N LEU A 192 -6.47 20.77 10.61
CA LEU A 192 -5.17 21.25 10.20
C LEU A 192 -4.04 20.37 10.74
N VAL A 193 -4.06 20.02 12.02
CA VAL A 193 -3.04 19.14 12.64
C VAL A 193 -2.97 17.78 11.92
N ASP A 194 -4.10 17.14 11.68
CA ASP A 194 -4.15 15.86 10.96
C ASP A 194 -3.65 15.98 9.52
N LEU A 195 -4.05 17.03 8.81
CA LEU A 195 -3.54 17.30 7.45
C LEU A 195 -2.01 17.44 7.46
N LEU A 196 -1.47 18.25 8.38
CA LEU A 196 -0.05 18.50 8.50
C LEU A 196 0.74 17.30 9.05
N GLN A 197 0.14 16.37 9.78
CA GLN A 197 0.85 15.16 10.22
C GLN A 197 1.13 14.19 9.07
N ARG A 198 0.37 14.26 7.97
CA ARG A 198 0.50 13.36 6.82
C ARG A 198 1.80 13.58 6.04
N ASN A 199 2.57 12.51 5.84
CA ASN A 199 3.75 12.55 4.96
C ASN A 199 3.40 12.80 3.49
N SER A 200 2.15 12.55 3.08
CA SER A 200 1.68 12.70 1.71
C SER A 200 1.27 14.13 1.34
N PHE A 201 1.01 15.00 2.33
CA PHE A 201 0.69 16.40 2.12
C PHE A 201 1.98 17.16 1.78
N PHE A 202 2.43 17.04 0.53
CA PHE A 202 3.75 17.46 0.11
C PHE A 202 3.75 18.84 -0.56
N ALA A 203 4.46 19.78 0.07
CA ALA A 203 4.91 21.04 -0.50
C ALA A 203 6.29 21.37 0.10
N PRO A 204 7.09 22.28 -0.49
CA PRO A 204 8.27 22.79 0.18
C PRO A 204 7.92 23.25 1.60
N GLU A 205 8.66 22.77 2.61
CA GLU A 205 8.24 22.97 4.02
C GLU A 205 8.12 24.46 4.38
N VAL A 206 8.89 25.34 3.71
CA VAL A 206 8.76 26.79 3.84
C VAL A 206 7.40 27.35 3.38
N GLU A 207 6.77 26.74 2.37
CA GLU A 207 5.41 27.09 1.94
C GLU A 207 4.38 26.64 2.98
N ILE A 208 4.54 25.43 3.54
CA ILE A 208 3.71 24.93 4.64
C ILE A 208 3.77 25.90 5.82
N PHE A 209 4.98 26.31 6.22
CA PHE A 209 5.17 27.29 7.29
C PHE A 209 4.47 28.62 7.00
N ARG A 210 4.57 29.14 5.78
CA ARG A 210 3.88 30.39 5.40
C ARG A 210 2.36 30.26 5.48
N GLY A 211 1.81 29.13 5.02
CA GLY A 211 0.38 28.82 5.14
C GLY A 211 -0.06 28.75 6.60
N VAL A 212 0.69 28.04 7.44
CA VAL A 212 0.45 27.97 8.89
C VAL A 212 0.51 29.36 9.54
N CYS A 213 1.50 30.19 9.20
CA CYS A 213 1.57 31.57 9.69
C CYS A 213 0.33 32.40 9.29
N ALA A 214 -0.19 32.21 8.08
CA ALA A 214 -1.40 32.89 7.64
C ALA A 214 -2.63 32.41 8.42
N TRP A 215 -2.76 31.09 8.63
CA TRP A 215 -3.82 30.49 9.43
C TRP A 215 -3.79 30.99 10.89
N CYS A 216 -2.62 31.01 11.53
CA CYS A 216 -2.47 31.48 12.91
C CYS A 216 -2.89 32.95 13.08
N ARG A 217 -2.53 33.80 12.10
CA ARG A 217 -2.93 35.21 12.11
C ARG A 217 -4.43 35.40 11.92
N ALA A 218 -5.07 34.56 11.13
CA ALA A 218 -6.51 34.65 10.84
C ALA A 218 -7.38 34.16 12.00
N ASN A 219 -6.91 33.17 12.76
CA ASN A 219 -7.66 32.54 13.85
C ASN A 219 -7.30 33.08 15.24
N GLU A 220 -6.40 34.07 15.32
CA GLU A 220 -5.80 34.57 16.57
C GLU A 220 -5.24 33.44 17.46
N ASP A 221 -4.87 32.33 16.83
CA ASP A 221 -4.45 31.09 17.45
C ASP A 221 -3.01 30.78 17.04
N CYS A 222 -2.11 30.77 18.03
CA CYS A 222 -0.72 30.38 17.87
C CYS A 222 -0.41 29.14 18.70
N ASP A 223 -1.32 28.16 18.68
CA ASP A 223 -1.12 26.90 19.38
C ASP A 223 0.20 26.23 18.96
N ASP A 224 0.98 25.84 19.97
CA ASP A 224 2.21 25.08 19.80
C ASP A 224 1.92 23.76 19.04
N LEU A 225 0.71 23.18 19.14
CA LEU A 225 0.31 21.95 18.43
C LEU A 225 0.40 22.05 16.91
N VAL A 226 -0.08 23.14 16.31
CA VAL A 226 -0.05 23.33 14.85
C VAL A 226 1.39 23.59 14.41
N MET A 227 2.12 24.44 15.14
CA MET A 227 3.50 24.78 14.79
C MET A 227 4.44 23.57 14.90
N ASN A 228 4.20 22.67 15.87
CA ASN A 228 4.95 21.42 16.03
C ASN A 228 4.78 20.45 14.84
N CYS A 229 3.75 20.64 14.00
CA CYS A 229 3.57 19.85 12.79
C CYS A 229 4.46 20.35 11.62
N VAL A 230 5.01 21.56 11.72
CA VAL A 230 5.95 22.12 10.73
C VAL A 230 7.35 21.56 10.98
N ARG A 231 7.93 20.94 9.97
CA ARG A 231 9.18 20.16 10.04
C ARG A 231 10.38 21.06 9.76
N LEU A 232 10.63 22.01 10.65
CA LEU A 232 11.71 23.02 10.52
C LEU A 232 13.07 22.48 10.02
N PRO A 233 13.58 21.32 10.48
CA PRO A 233 14.86 20.76 10.00
C PRO A 233 14.93 20.52 8.49
N LEU A 234 13.77 20.37 7.82
CA LEU A 234 13.69 20.16 6.38
C LEU A 234 13.86 21.45 5.56
N MET A 235 13.78 22.62 6.19
CA MET A 235 14.00 23.90 5.51
C MET A 235 15.48 24.20 5.29
N SER A 236 15.78 25.07 4.34
CA SER A 236 17.14 25.59 4.17
C SER A 236 17.49 26.53 5.33
N ILE A 237 18.78 26.62 5.68
CA ILE A 237 19.26 27.60 6.68
C ILE A 237 18.86 29.03 6.29
N SER A 238 18.86 29.33 4.98
CA SER A 238 18.41 30.62 4.47
C SER A 238 16.94 30.88 4.83
N ASP A 239 16.05 29.91 4.63
CA ASP A 239 14.61 30.05 4.95
C ASP A 239 14.38 30.17 6.45
N LEU A 240 15.11 29.38 7.26
CA LEU A 240 15.04 29.45 8.72
C LEU A 240 15.40 30.86 9.23
N LEU A 241 16.42 31.49 8.65
CA LEU A 241 16.88 32.82 9.09
C LEU A 241 16.08 33.99 8.47
N SER A 242 15.61 33.86 7.23
CA SER A 242 14.96 34.95 6.48
C SER A 242 13.43 34.89 6.47
N VAL A 243 12.83 33.73 6.79
CA VAL A 243 11.38 33.51 6.79
C VAL A 243 10.88 33.13 8.17
N VAL A 244 11.46 32.11 8.80
CA VAL A 244 10.96 31.60 10.09
C VAL A 244 11.26 32.57 11.22
N ARG A 245 12.53 33.00 11.36
CA ARG A 245 12.94 33.92 12.42
C ARG A 245 12.16 35.24 12.41
N PRO A 246 11.97 35.95 11.28
CA PRO A 246 11.24 37.22 11.27
C PRO A 246 9.73 37.08 11.52
N ALA A 247 9.15 35.89 11.34
CA ALA A 247 7.73 35.67 11.60
C ALA A 247 7.37 35.77 13.10
N GLY A 248 8.34 35.55 14.00
CA GLY A 248 8.15 35.71 15.45
C GLY A 248 7.26 34.65 16.11
N LEU A 249 6.86 33.61 15.38
CA LEU A 249 5.99 32.53 15.87
C LEU A 249 6.76 31.30 16.40
N VAL A 250 8.07 31.24 16.19
CA VAL A 250 8.94 30.14 16.62
C VAL A 250 9.95 30.65 17.63
N ARG A 251 10.11 29.95 18.75
CA ARG A 251 11.09 30.31 19.80
C ARG A 251 12.53 30.21 19.24
N PRO A 252 13.44 31.13 19.62
CA PRO A 252 14.83 31.09 19.15
C PRO A 252 15.54 29.75 19.40
N ASP A 253 15.28 29.10 20.54
CA ASP A 253 15.89 27.82 20.89
C ASP A 253 15.43 26.70 19.94
N ALA A 254 14.13 26.62 19.62
CA ALA A 254 13.60 25.65 18.66
C ALA A 254 14.19 25.84 17.25
N LEU A 255 14.51 27.09 16.87
CA LEU A 255 15.20 27.38 15.61
C LEU A 255 16.63 26.86 15.61
N LEU A 256 17.35 27.02 16.71
CA LEU A 256 18.72 26.50 16.88
C LEU A 256 18.72 24.97 16.89
N ASP A 257 17.77 24.36 17.59
CA ASP A 257 17.57 22.91 17.64
C ASP A 257 17.32 22.35 16.23
N ALA A 258 16.47 23.00 15.43
CA ALA A 258 16.22 22.59 14.05
C ALA A 258 17.47 22.66 13.16
N ILE A 259 18.33 23.67 13.33
CA ILE A 259 19.60 23.80 12.61
C ILE A 259 20.58 22.70 13.05
N ALA A 260 20.65 22.42 14.36
CA ALA A 260 21.49 21.38 14.92
C ALA A 260 21.04 19.99 14.42
N GLU A 261 19.74 19.71 14.46
CA GLU A 261 19.14 18.45 14.01
C GLU A 261 19.46 18.19 12.53
N ARG A 262 19.29 19.19 11.66
CA ARG A 262 19.66 19.09 10.23
C ARG A 262 21.13 18.74 10.01
N THR A 263 22.02 19.17 10.90
CA THR A 263 23.47 19.00 10.75
C THR A 263 23.95 17.67 11.33
N ILE A 264 23.32 17.20 12.41
CA ILE A 264 23.75 16.04 13.19
C ILE A 264 23.02 14.77 12.75
N VAL A 265 21.72 14.86 12.47
CA VAL A 265 20.88 13.70 12.13
C VAL A 265 21.08 13.33 10.66
N ARG A 266 21.08 12.02 10.38
CA ARG A 266 21.11 11.50 9.02
C ARG A 266 19.86 11.97 8.27
N ASN A 267 20.06 12.56 7.09
CA ASN A 267 18.98 13.15 6.31
C ASN A 267 17.86 12.14 5.99
N SER A 268 18.20 10.86 5.76
CA SER A 268 17.25 9.76 5.56
C SER A 268 16.35 9.44 6.76
N SER A 269 16.72 9.91 7.95
CA SER A 269 15.97 9.72 9.20
C SER A 269 15.05 10.90 9.52
N LEU A 270 15.21 12.03 8.84
CA LEU A 270 14.31 13.16 8.99
C LEU A 270 12.92 12.81 8.42
N PRO A 271 11.84 13.36 9.01
CA PRO A 271 10.48 13.04 8.60
C PRO A 271 10.12 13.73 7.29
N HIS A 272 10.66 13.30 6.16
CA HIS A 272 10.36 13.92 4.86
C HIS A 272 8.89 13.77 4.47
N ARG A 273 8.39 14.73 3.68
CA ARG A 273 7.11 14.65 2.98
C ARG A 273 7.37 14.30 1.52
N GLY A 274 6.45 13.58 0.89
CA GLY A 274 6.56 13.24 -0.52
C GLY A 274 5.19 13.00 -1.15
N GLN A 275 5.09 13.22 -2.44
CA GLN A 275 3.90 12.95 -3.22
C GLN A 275 3.50 11.48 -3.09
N LEU A 276 2.21 11.23 -2.88
CA LEU A 276 1.64 9.89 -2.81
C LEU A 276 0.78 9.63 -4.05
N ALA A 277 1.30 8.81 -4.96
CA ALA A 277 0.56 8.35 -6.13
C ALA A 277 0.33 6.84 -6.01
N MET A 278 -0.89 6.43 -5.65
CA MET A 278 -1.23 5.02 -5.43
C MET A 278 -1.30 4.27 -6.74
N ASP A 279 -0.63 3.11 -6.82
CA ASP A 279 -0.63 2.22 -7.99
C ASP A 279 -0.13 2.86 -9.30
N GLU A 280 0.47 4.05 -9.25
CA GLU A 280 1.01 4.77 -10.40
C GLU A 280 2.54 4.70 -10.43
N ASN A 281 3.10 4.52 -11.63
CA ASN A 281 4.56 4.53 -11.82
C ASN A 281 5.11 5.97 -11.79
N VAL A 282 5.72 6.36 -10.67
CA VAL A 282 6.38 7.67 -10.50
C VAL A 282 7.77 7.72 -11.17
N ALA A 283 8.36 6.58 -11.51
CA ALA A 283 9.59 6.48 -12.30
C ALA A 283 9.25 6.48 -13.80
N SER A 284 8.64 7.57 -14.29
CA SER A 284 8.38 7.75 -15.72
C SER A 284 8.72 9.17 -16.19
N PRO A 285 9.13 9.36 -17.46
CA PRO A 285 9.47 10.69 -17.99
C PRO A 285 8.30 11.68 -17.93
N ARG A 286 7.06 11.19 -18.09
CA ARG A 286 5.84 11.99 -17.92
C ARG A 286 5.70 12.59 -16.51
N MET A 287 6.23 11.92 -15.50
CA MET A 287 6.27 12.40 -14.10
C MET A 287 7.56 13.18 -13.81
N GLY A 288 8.38 13.48 -14.82
CA GLY A 288 9.66 14.20 -14.68
C GLY A 288 10.84 13.33 -14.20
N ALA A 289 10.66 12.01 -14.10
CA ALA A 289 11.75 11.11 -13.72
C ALA A 289 12.78 10.95 -14.85
N LYS A 290 14.05 10.76 -14.47
CA LYS A 290 15.17 10.57 -15.39
C LYS A 290 16.25 9.69 -14.82
N VAL A 291 16.97 8.98 -15.68
CA VAL A 291 18.20 8.26 -15.30
C VAL A 291 19.36 9.26 -15.30
N VAL A 292 20.10 9.34 -14.20
CA VAL A 292 21.21 10.30 -14.00
C VAL A 292 22.59 9.64 -13.91
N ALA A 293 22.66 8.32 -13.80
CA ALA A 293 23.90 7.55 -13.84
C ALA A 293 23.66 6.18 -14.50
N GLY A 294 24.68 5.67 -15.19
CA GLY A 294 24.63 4.46 -16.02
C GLY A 294 25.04 4.77 -17.48
N GLU A 295 24.92 3.77 -18.35
CA GLU A 295 25.06 3.89 -19.80
C GLU A 295 23.74 3.54 -20.49
N LEU A 296 23.49 4.10 -21.68
CA LEU A 296 22.25 3.89 -22.45
C LEU A 296 21.00 4.32 -21.66
N LEU A 297 21.02 5.57 -21.17
CA LEU A 297 20.09 6.11 -20.17
C LEU A 297 18.62 6.22 -20.63
N GLU A 298 18.39 6.31 -21.94
CA GLU A 298 17.06 6.63 -22.51
C GLU A 298 16.09 5.44 -22.45
N ALA A 299 16.60 4.21 -22.40
CA ALA A 299 15.78 3.00 -22.52
C ALA A 299 15.06 2.60 -21.23
N LEU A 300 15.59 2.93 -20.05
CA LEU A 300 15.09 2.31 -18.81
C LEU A 300 13.67 2.70 -18.42
N LEU A 301 13.26 3.93 -18.77
CA LEU A 301 12.00 4.55 -18.34
C LEU A 301 11.06 4.82 -19.53
N ASP A 302 11.36 4.32 -20.73
CA ASP A 302 10.55 4.56 -21.93
C ASP A 302 9.23 3.74 -21.96
N GLY A 303 9.12 2.74 -21.09
CA GLY A 303 7.97 1.84 -20.98
C GLY A 303 8.02 0.62 -21.90
N ASP A 304 9.01 0.53 -22.79
CA ASP A 304 9.21 -0.61 -23.66
C ASP A 304 10.02 -1.71 -22.97
N HIS A 305 9.35 -2.79 -22.63
CA HIS A 305 9.94 -3.97 -22.00
C HIS A 305 9.94 -5.19 -22.93
N THR A 306 9.64 -4.98 -24.23
CA THR A 306 9.49 -6.07 -25.21
C THR A 306 10.48 -5.98 -26.35
N ASN A 307 10.87 -4.76 -26.77
CA ASN A 307 11.79 -4.55 -27.90
C ASN A 307 13.20 -4.20 -27.41
N TYR A 308 13.92 -5.21 -26.96
CA TYR A 308 15.32 -5.07 -26.55
C TYR A 308 16.16 -6.26 -27.03
N ASP A 309 17.39 -5.94 -27.41
CA ASP A 309 18.38 -6.84 -28.02
C ASP A 309 19.79 -6.48 -27.50
N MET A 310 20.85 -7.11 -28.02
CA MET A 310 22.20 -6.94 -27.48
C MET A 310 22.75 -5.50 -27.63
N GLU A 311 22.18 -4.69 -28.53
CA GLU A 311 22.64 -3.36 -28.87
C GLU A 311 21.80 -2.24 -28.21
N ARG A 312 20.52 -2.50 -27.91
CA ARG A 312 19.57 -1.46 -27.42
C ARG A 312 18.47 -2.00 -26.51
N GLY A 313 17.73 -1.07 -25.89
CA GLY A 313 16.55 -1.37 -25.07
C GLY A 313 16.89 -1.75 -23.62
N TYR A 314 18.02 -1.31 -23.10
CA TYR A 314 18.40 -1.48 -21.70
C TYR A 314 19.37 -0.37 -21.27
N THR A 315 19.40 -0.09 -19.98
CA THR A 315 20.47 0.67 -19.32
C THR A 315 21.43 -0.30 -18.64
N ARG A 316 22.71 0.05 -18.55
CA ARG A 316 23.71 -0.80 -17.91
C ARG A 316 24.73 -0.03 -17.07
N HIS A 317 25.46 -0.75 -16.23
CA HIS A 317 26.70 -0.27 -15.62
C HIS A 317 27.70 -1.43 -15.48
N ALA A 318 28.99 -1.10 -15.43
CA ALA A 318 30.05 -2.08 -15.21
C ALA A 318 30.17 -2.43 -13.72
N ILE A 319 30.29 -3.72 -13.40
CA ILE A 319 30.42 -4.26 -12.04
C ILE A 319 31.90 -4.19 -11.62
N ASN A 320 32.30 -3.03 -11.09
CA ASN A 320 33.71 -2.71 -10.80
C ASN A 320 34.08 -2.80 -9.31
N GLY A 321 33.16 -3.22 -8.44
CA GLY A 321 33.40 -3.32 -6.99
C GLY A 321 33.29 -1.97 -6.26
N LEU A 322 34.13 -1.76 -5.24
CA LEU A 322 34.07 -0.58 -4.37
C LEU A 322 34.20 0.73 -5.16
N GLY A 323 33.16 1.55 -5.16
CA GLY A 323 33.09 2.85 -5.86
C GLY A 323 32.15 2.90 -7.06
N ASP A 324 31.52 1.77 -7.43
CA ASP A 324 30.49 1.72 -8.46
C ASP A 324 29.29 2.61 -8.08
N GLN A 325 28.92 3.52 -8.98
CA GLN A 325 27.77 4.39 -8.79
C GLN A 325 26.44 3.69 -9.11
N GLY A 326 26.50 2.55 -9.81
CA GLY A 326 25.34 1.83 -10.30
C GLY A 326 24.53 2.64 -11.33
N ILE A 327 23.29 2.22 -11.51
CA ILE A 327 22.26 2.98 -12.22
C ILE A 327 21.54 3.84 -11.20
N ILE A 328 21.42 5.15 -11.45
CA ILE A 328 20.69 6.06 -10.56
C ILE A 328 19.50 6.66 -11.30
N VAL A 329 18.31 6.46 -10.76
CA VAL A 329 17.06 7.07 -11.21
C VAL A 329 16.72 8.24 -10.28
N LYS A 330 16.54 9.44 -10.82
CA LYS A 330 16.00 10.60 -10.13
C LYS A 330 14.51 10.73 -10.48
N LEU A 331 13.63 10.67 -9.49
CA LEU A 331 12.20 10.95 -9.67
C LEU A 331 11.96 12.43 -10.00
N GLY A 332 10.81 12.80 -10.55
CA GLY A 332 10.50 14.21 -10.81
C GLY A 332 10.29 15.00 -9.52
N THR A 333 9.56 14.40 -8.58
CA THR A 333 9.21 14.94 -7.27
C THR A 333 9.56 13.93 -6.16
N PRO A 334 9.87 14.38 -4.93
CA PRO A 334 10.00 13.47 -3.81
C PRO A 334 8.71 12.70 -3.66
N SER A 335 8.77 11.38 -3.72
CA SER A 335 7.59 10.52 -3.79
C SER A 335 7.65 9.45 -2.70
N ILE A 336 6.50 9.10 -2.13
CA ILE A 336 6.38 7.94 -1.23
C ILE A 336 6.28 6.69 -2.09
N ILE A 337 7.23 5.77 -1.92
CA ILE A 337 7.21 4.46 -2.59
C ILE A 337 7.44 3.33 -1.59
N ASN A 338 6.98 2.14 -1.96
CA ASN A 338 7.17 0.89 -1.21
C ASN A 338 7.28 -0.36 -2.11
N HIS A 339 7.21 -0.16 -3.42
CA HIS A 339 7.30 -1.21 -4.40
C HIS A 339 8.19 -0.78 -5.57
N ILE A 340 9.11 -1.65 -5.97
CA ILE A 340 9.89 -1.51 -7.19
C ILE A 340 9.61 -2.73 -8.05
N LYS A 341 9.32 -2.49 -9.32
CA LYS A 341 9.22 -3.53 -10.34
C LYS A 341 10.30 -3.26 -11.38
N MET A 342 11.12 -4.24 -11.68
CA MET A 342 12.18 -4.06 -12.67
C MET A 342 12.45 -5.32 -13.47
N LEU A 343 12.84 -5.15 -14.73
CA LEU A 343 13.15 -6.25 -15.64
C LEU A 343 14.66 -6.33 -15.83
N LEU A 344 15.25 -7.42 -15.33
CA LEU A 344 16.62 -7.80 -15.67
C LEU A 344 16.64 -8.40 -17.08
N TRP A 345 17.78 -8.31 -17.76
CA TRP A 345 17.98 -9.00 -19.03
C TRP A 345 17.65 -10.50 -18.93
N ASP A 346 16.74 -11.00 -19.77
CA ASP A 346 16.31 -12.39 -19.72
C ASP A 346 16.36 -13.17 -21.05
N ARG A 347 16.92 -12.58 -22.11
CA ARG A 347 17.05 -13.21 -23.44
C ARG A 347 17.95 -14.44 -23.47
N ASP A 348 18.77 -14.63 -22.43
CA ASP A 348 19.55 -15.84 -22.19
C ASP A 348 19.49 -16.22 -20.70
N LEU A 349 20.12 -17.33 -20.34
CA LEU A 349 20.08 -17.93 -19.00
C LEU A 349 20.95 -17.20 -17.96
N ARG A 350 21.47 -16.00 -18.25
CA ARG A 350 22.28 -15.26 -17.27
C ARG A 350 21.46 -14.88 -16.04
N SER A 351 22.16 -14.76 -14.93
CA SER A 351 21.60 -14.33 -13.65
C SER A 351 22.40 -13.18 -13.08
N TYR A 352 21.75 -12.37 -12.26
CA TYR A 352 22.32 -11.18 -11.63
C TYR A 352 22.16 -11.22 -10.13
N SER A 353 23.11 -10.63 -9.42
CA SER A 353 22.96 -10.25 -8.01
C SER A 353 23.08 -8.73 -7.90
N TYR A 354 22.33 -8.13 -6.98
CA TYR A 354 22.26 -6.67 -6.86
C TYR A 354 21.74 -6.23 -5.49
N TYR A 355 21.88 -4.94 -5.19
CA TYR A 355 21.16 -4.29 -4.10
C TYR A 355 20.57 -2.96 -4.57
N ILE A 356 19.57 -2.47 -3.83
CA ILE A 356 18.90 -1.19 -4.10
C ILE A 356 18.98 -0.28 -2.88
N GLU A 357 19.37 0.96 -3.13
CA GLU A 357 19.45 2.02 -2.14
C GLU A 357 18.56 3.21 -2.52
N LEU A 358 17.97 3.85 -1.52
CA LEU A 358 17.12 5.03 -1.67
C LEU A 358 17.77 6.24 -1.00
N SER A 359 17.58 7.42 -1.58
CA SER A 359 18.05 8.68 -1.02
C SER A 359 17.15 9.86 -1.39
N ILE A 360 17.19 10.91 -0.57
CA ILE A 360 16.53 12.20 -0.85
C ILE A 360 17.49 13.20 -1.53
N GLU A 361 18.80 13.10 -1.26
CA GLU A 361 19.81 14.11 -1.67
C GLU A 361 21.10 13.49 -2.26
N GLN A 362 21.10 12.20 -2.62
CA GLN A 362 22.24 11.49 -3.24
C GLN A 362 23.48 11.34 -2.34
N LYS A 363 23.43 11.71 -1.06
CA LYS A 363 24.57 11.63 -0.10
C LYS A 363 24.36 10.60 1.03
N ASP A 364 23.13 10.45 1.50
CA ASP A 364 22.75 9.50 2.56
C ASP A 364 21.82 8.43 1.96
N TRP A 365 22.35 7.23 1.81
CA TRP A 365 21.72 6.13 1.08
C TRP A 365 21.27 5.04 2.06
N VAL A 366 20.01 4.63 1.94
CA VAL A 366 19.42 3.56 2.74
C VAL A 366 19.19 2.34 1.86
N ARG A 367 19.86 1.23 2.16
CA ARG A 367 19.64 -0.04 1.50
C ARG A 367 18.27 -0.61 1.90
N VAL A 368 17.43 -0.87 0.91
CA VAL A 368 16.07 -1.40 1.10
C VAL A 368 15.90 -2.81 0.54
N ILE A 369 16.75 -3.21 -0.41
CA ILE A 369 16.81 -4.55 -0.97
C ILE A 369 18.27 -4.95 -1.03
N ASP A 370 18.61 -6.14 -0.51
CA ASP A 370 19.95 -6.72 -0.63
C ASP A 370 19.88 -8.13 -1.19
N TYR A 371 19.95 -8.23 -2.51
CA TYR A 371 20.02 -9.50 -3.23
C TYR A 371 21.44 -9.81 -3.72
N SER A 372 22.46 -9.35 -2.99
CA SER A 372 23.87 -9.50 -3.39
C SER A 372 24.34 -10.96 -3.41
N HIS A 373 23.61 -11.87 -2.76
CA HIS A 373 23.91 -13.30 -2.68
C HIS A 373 22.90 -14.19 -3.43
N TYR A 374 21.98 -13.60 -4.19
CA TYR A 374 20.92 -14.33 -4.89
C TYR A 374 21.10 -14.22 -6.40
N ALA A 375 20.83 -15.30 -7.13
CA ALA A 375 20.93 -15.31 -8.59
C ALA A 375 19.57 -15.01 -9.24
N CYS A 376 19.24 -13.73 -9.33
CA CYS A 376 17.99 -13.22 -9.88
C CYS A 376 17.98 -13.16 -11.42
N ARG A 377 16.79 -13.22 -12.02
CA ARG A 377 16.61 -13.14 -13.48
C ARG A 377 15.24 -12.60 -13.86
N SER A 378 15.15 -11.92 -15.02
CA SER A 378 13.88 -11.41 -15.56
C SER A 378 13.18 -10.46 -14.56
N TRP A 379 11.85 -10.45 -14.52
CA TRP A 379 11.06 -9.56 -13.68
C TRP A 379 11.31 -9.79 -12.19
N GLN A 380 11.54 -8.67 -11.50
CA GLN A 380 11.72 -8.58 -10.07
C GLN A 380 10.59 -7.74 -9.48
N TYR A 381 9.94 -8.25 -8.45
CA TYR A 381 8.87 -7.61 -7.70
C TYR A 381 9.34 -7.43 -6.26
N LEU A 382 9.73 -6.21 -5.93
CA LEU A 382 10.45 -5.88 -4.71
C LEU A 382 9.57 -5.00 -3.83
N TYR A 383 9.47 -5.33 -2.54
CA TYR A 383 8.62 -4.61 -1.60
C TYR A 383 9.42 -4.25 -0.35
N PHE A 384 9.12 -3.11 0.24
CA PHE A 384 9.77 -2.59 1.44
C PHE A 384 8.82 -1.62 2.15
N GLN A 385 9.23 -1.08 3.30
CA GLN A 385 8.41 -0.11 4.03
C GLN A 385 8.29 1.22 3.27
N ASN A 386 7.15 1.92 3.43
CA ASN A 386 6.93 3.24 2.82
C ASN A 386 8.09 4.19 3.14
N ARG A 387 8.69 4.76 2.10
CA ARG A 387 9.77 5.75 2.22
C ARG A 387 9.57 6.88 1.22
N VAL A 388 9.87 8.10 1.66
CA VAL A 388 10.00 9.24 0.75
C VAL A 388 11.36 9.14 0.06
N VAL A 389 11.36 9.21 -1.26
CA VAL A 389 12.56 9.09 -2.08
C VAL A 389 12.56 10.11 -3.21
N GLN A 390 13.76 10.58 -3.56
CA GLN A 390 14.01 11.36 -4.78
C GLN A 390 14.96 10.62 -5.72
N TYR A 391 15.90 9.84 -5.18
CA TYR A 391 16.93 9.12 -5.91
C TYR A 391 16.91 7.64 -5.53
N ILE A 392 16.93 6.79 -6.54
CA ILE A 392 16.98 5.33 -6.41
C ILE A 392 18.26 4.86 -7.09
N ARG A 393 19.10 4.13 -6.38
CA ARG A 393 20.34 3.55 -6.91
C ARG A 393 20.19 2.03 -6.97
N ILE A 394 20.43 1.47 -8.15
CA ILE A 394 20.49 0.03 -8.41
C ILE A 394 21.94 -0.34 -8.70
N VAL A 395 22.52 -1.22 -7.89
CA VAL A 395 23.91 -1.66 -8.05
C VAL A 395 23.96 -3.16 -8.25
N GLY A 396 24.36 -3.58 -9.44
CA GLY A 396 24.73 -4.96 -9.73
C GLY A 396 26.04 -5.34 -9.05
N THR A 397 26.05 -6.50 -8.39
CA THR A 397 27.22 -7.06 -7.69
C THR A 397 27.76 -8.31 -8.38
N HIS A 398 26.92 -9.01 -9.15
CA HIS A 398 27.32 -10.20 -9.90
C HIS A 398 26.52 -10.31 -11.20
N ASN A 399 27.15 -10.88 -12.23
CA ASN A 399 26.51 -11.39 -13.44
C ASN A 399 27.26 -12.65 -13.87
N THR A 400 26.53 -13.73 -14.15
CA THR A 400 27.10 -15.05 -14.47
C THR A 400 27.81 -15.13 -15.83
N VAL A 401 27.62 -14.14 -16.72
CA VAL A 401 28.20 -14.14 -18.09
C VAL A 401 29.34 -13.14 -18.25
N ASN A 402 29.25 -11.95 -17.67
CA ASN A 402 30.26 -10.90 -17.81
C ASN A 402 30.22 -9.92 -16.61
N LYS A 403 31.06 -8.88 -16.64
CA LYS A 403 31.12 -7.87 -15.55
C LYS A 403 30.23 -6.65 -15.80
N VAL A 404 29.05 -6.83 -16.38
CA VAL A 404 28.12 -5.74 -16.70
C VAL A 404 26.73 -6.07 -16.19
N PHE A 405 26.12 -5.17 -15.44
CA PHE A 405 24.73 -5.30 -14.99
C PHE A 405 23.79 -4.65 -16.01
N HIS A 406 22.74 -5.36 -16.44
CA HIS A 406 21.81 -4.88 -17.47
C HIS A 406 20.39 -4.82 -16.91
N LEU A 407 19.76 -3.66 -17.07
CA LEU A 407 18.41 -3.37 -16.61
C LEU A 407 17.57 -2.86 -17.78
N VAL A 408 16.51 -3.58 -18.12
CA VAL A 408 15.67 -3.33 -19.29
C VAL A 408 14.58 -2.32 -18.97
N ALA A 409 13.84 -2.55 -17.89
CA ALA A 409 12.72 -1.70 -17.48
C ALA A 409 12.73 -1.47 -15.97
N PHE A 410 12.23 -0.31 -15.53
CA PHE A 410 12.14 0.06 -14.13
C PHE A 410 10.88 0.86 -13.82
N GLU A 411 10.19 0.49 -12.76
CA GLU A 411 9.00 1.17 -12.25
C GLU A 411 9.11 1.32 -10.72
N ALA A 412 8.65 2.47 -10.22
CA ALA A 412 8.58 2.77 -8.79
C ALA A 412 7.14 3.11 -8.39
N MET A 413 6.65 2.35 -7.42
CA MET A 413 5.32 2.19 -6.86
C MET A 413 5.02 2.65 -5.43
N CYS A 414 3.83 3.19 -5.14
CA CYS A 414 3.21 2.95 -3.84
C CYS A 414 2.04 1.95 -3.98
N LYS A 415 2.10 0.83 -3.25
CA LYS A 415 1.05 -0.20 -3.17
C LYS A 415 0.35 -0.15 -1.82
N VAL A 416 -0.98 -0.29 -1.83
CA VAL A 416 -1.76 -0.40 -0.58
C VAL A 416 -1.58 -1.77 0.07
N LYS A 417 -1.52 -2.83 -0.74
CA LYS A 417 -1.36 -4.21 -0.29
C LYS A 417 0.05 -4.69 -0.60
N ILE A 418 0.81 -4.98 0.45
CA ILE A 418 2.15 -5.56 0.37
C ILE A 418 2.04 -7.06 0.67
N PRO A 419 2.72 -7.95 -0.09
CA PRO A 419 2.74 -9.37 0.22
C PRO A 419 3.38 -9.65 1.58
N ARG A 420 3.08 -10.82 2.16
CA ARG A 420 3.78 -11.26 3.35
C ARG A 420 5.26 -11.49 3.03
N MET A 421 6.14 -11.04 3.92
CA MET A 421 7.59 -11.20 3.78
C MET A 421 8.23 -11.72 5.08
N ILE A 422 9.37 -12.39 4.95
CA ILE A 422 10.27 -12.74 6.05
C ILE A 422 11.66 -12.28 5.62
N ASN A 423 12.31 -11.44 6.44
CA ASN A 423 13.62 -10.83 6.12
C ASN A 423 13.62 -10.19 4.71
N ASP A 424 12.59 -9.40 4.41
CA ASP A 424 12.41 -8.69 3.13
C ASP A 424 12.26 -9.58 1.87
N ILE A 425 12.07 -10.90 2.04
CA ILE A 425 11.81 -11.85 0.95
C ILE A 425 10.34 -12.30 1.00
N ILE A 426 9.70 -12.35 -0.17
CA ILE A 426 8.28 -12.69 -0.33
C ILE A 426 8.01 -14.13 0.10
N VAL A 427 6.94 -14.31 0.89
CA VAL A 427 6.31 -15.59 1.19
C VAL A 427 5.12 -15.77 0.25
N PRO A 428 5.27 -16.48 -0.88
CA PRO A 428 4.20 -16.62 -1.86
C PRO A 428 3.02 -17.43 -1.31
N GLN A 429 1.81 -17.09 -1.78
CA GLN A 429 0.56 -17.84 -1.49
C GLN A 429 0.01 -18.56 -2.73
N TYR A 430 0.75 -18.54 -3.82
CA TYR A 430 0.39 -19.08 -5.13
C TYR A 430 1.66 -19.65 -5.79
N ASN A 431 1.50 -20.56 -6.74
CA ASN A 431 2.62 -21.17 -7.46
C ASN A 431 3.48 -20.12 -8.18
N VAL A 432 4.73 -19.96 -7.75
CA VAL A 432 5.75 -19.09 -8.38
C VAL A 432 6.66 -19.84 -9.35
N ALA A 433 6.56 -21.17 -9.42
CA ALA A 433 7.21 -21.97 -10.45
C ALA A 433 6.38 -21.98 -11.75
N THR A 434 6.16 -20.79 -12.32
CA THR A 434 5.42 -20.58 -13.57
C THR A 434 6.17 -19.61 -14.48
N LEU A 435 5.90 -19.68 -15.78
CA LEU A 435 6.50 -18.78 -16.77
C LEU A 435 6.12 -17.31 -16.51
N ASP A 436 4.88 -17.07 -16.09
CA ASP A 436 4.38 -15.73 -15.76
C ASP A 436 5.11 -15.11 -14.54
N CYS A 437 5.63 -15.97 -13.65
CA CYS A 437 6.48 -15.59 -12.53
C CYS A 437 7.98 -15.66 -12.86
N SER A 438 8.33 -15.67 -14.15
CA SER A 438 9.71 -15.72 -14.66
C SER A 438 10.50 -16.97 -14.26
N ALA A 439 9.84 -18.06 -13.87
CA ALA A 439 10.51 -19.32 -13.62
C ALA A 439 10.93 -20.01 -14.94
N SER A 440 12.03 -20.76 -14.89
CA SER A 440 12.56 -21.48 -16.05
C SER A 440 13.18 -22.82 -15.66
N VAL A 441 13.16 -23.77 -16.59
CA VAL A 441 13.87 -25.05 -16.45
C VAL A 441 15.25 -24.88 -17.10
N ILE A 442 16.31 -24.99 -16.31
CA ILE A 442 17.71 -24.80 -16.72
C ILE A 442 18.35 -26.14 -17.14
N GLU A 443 18.01 -27.22 -16.45
CA GLU A 443 18.44 -28.59 -16.77
C GLU A 443 17.25 -29.54 -16.78
N GLY A 444 17.35 -30.59 -17.60
CA GLY A 444 16.27 -31.52 -17.88
C GLY A 444 15.93 -31.51 -19.37
N VAL A 445 15.50 -32.67 -19.86
CA VAL A 445 15.11 -32.88 -21.25
C VAL A 445 13.61 -32.89 -21.35
N SER A 446 13.05 -32.13 -22.28
CA SER A 446 11.64 -32.18 -22.61
C SER A 446 11.47 -31.99 -24.12
N ARG A 447 10.52 -32.73 -24.70
CA ARG A 447 10.09 -32.54 -26.10
C ARG A 447 9.18 -31.32 -26.26
N SER A 448 8.46 -30.95 -25.20
CA SER A 448 7.60 -29.77 -25.16
C SER A 448 8.26 -28.68 -24.32
N ARG A 449 8.43 -27.49 -24.91
CA ARG A 449 9.01 -26.34 -24.20
C ARG A 449 8.19 -26.06 -22.93
N ASN A 450 8.86 -25.91 -21.79
CA ASN A 450 8.27 -25.54 -20.50
C ASN A 450 7.22 -26.53 -19.94
N ALA A 451 7.22 -27.80 -20.39
CA ALA A 451 6.24 -28.80 -19.94
C ALA A 451 6.07 -28.86 -18.42
N LEU A 452 7.17 -28.75 -17.68
CA LEU A 452 7.15 -28.82 -16.21
C LEU A 452 6.37 -27.67 -15.53
N LEU A 453 6.36 -26.49 -16.14
CA LEU A 453 5.93 -25.21 -15.53
C LEU A 453 4.72 -24.58 -16.23
N ASN A 454 4.10 -25.28 -17.19
CA ASN A 454 3.01 -24.76 -18.01
C ASN A 454 1.61 -24.93 -17.35
N GLY A 455 1.53 -25.59 -16.19
CA GLY A 455 0.27 -25.85 -15.49
C GLY A 455 -0.57 -27.01 -16.04
N ASP A 456 -0.13 -27.70 -17.10
CA ASP A 456 -0.85 -28.85 -17.63
C ASP A 456 -0.55 -30.10 -16.80
N THR A 457 -1.59 -30.63 -16.16
CA THR A 457 -1.51 -31.82 -15.31
C THR A 457 -2.40 -32.95 -15.84
N LYS A 458 -2.88 -32.86 -17.09
CA LYS A 458 -3.86 -33.80 -17.64
C LYS A 458 -3.52 -34.28 -19.05
N HIS A 459 -2.86 -33.46 -19.85
CA HIS A 459 -2.51 -33.81 -21.23
C HIS A 459 -1.02 -34.10 -21.33
N TYR A 460 -0.65 -35.33 -20.98
CA TYR A 460 0.69 -35.87 -21.16
C TYR A 460 0.59 -37.34 -21.56
N ASP A 461 1.54 -37.75 -22.38
CA ASP A 461 1.64 -39.10 -22.90
C ASP A 461 3.12 -39.45 -23.12
N TRP A 462 3.38 -40.62 -23.71
CA TRP A 462 4.76 -41.11 -23.85
C TRP A 462 5.60 -40.21 -24.78
N ASP A 463 4.93 -39.41 -25.62
CA ASP A 463 5.53 -38.51 -26.59
C ASP A 463 5.75 -37.10 -26.05
N SER A 464 4.97 -36.63 -25.08
CA SER A 464 5.01 -35.23 -24.65
C SER A 464 4.42 -34.97 -23.26
N GLY A 465 4.67 -33.77 -22.71
CA GLY A 465 4.03 -33.32 -21.47
C GLY A 465 4.79 -33.64 -20.17
N TYR A 466 6.08 -33.97 -20.24
CA TYR A 466 6.93 -34.16 -19.07
C TYR A 466 8.35 -33.65 -19.32
N THR A 467 9.06 -33.38 -18.23
CA THR A 467 10.52 -33.16 -18.23
C THR A 467 11.20 -34.34 -17.55
N CYS A 468 12.33 -34.77 -18.10
CA CYS A 468 13.05 -35.93 -17.62
C CYS A 468 14.56 -35.76 -17.55
N HIS A 469 15.24 -36.66 -16.86
CA HIS A 469 16.69 -36.80 -16.92
C HIS A 469 17.09 -38.27 -16.76
N GLN A 470 18.28 -38.64 -17.24
CA GLN A 470 18.80 -39.98 -17.03
C GLN A 470 19.25 -40.18 -15.58
N LEU A 471 18.96 -41.34 -15.02
CA LEU A 471 19.37 -41.70 -13.66
C LEU A 471 20.90 -41.80 -13.57
N GLY A 472 21.48 -41.24 -12.50
CA GLY A 472 22.92 -41.29 -12.24
C GLY A 472 23.79 -40.28 -13.00
N SER A 473 23.23 -39.52 -13.96
CA SER A 473 24.01 -38.58 -14.79
C SER A 473 23.38 -37.19 -14.98
N GLY A 474 22.20 -36.92 -14.42
CA GLY A 474 21.54 -35.63 -14.58
C GLY A 474 20.58 -35.28 -13.45
N ALA A 475 19.90 -34.15 -13.63
CA ALA A 475 18.86 -33.64 -12.75
C ALA A 475 17.84 -32.83 -13.56
N ILE A 476 16.71 -32.50 -12.93
CA ILE A 476 15.83 -31.42 -13.38
C ILE A 476 16.12 -30.20 -12.50
N LEU A 477 16.59 -29.11 -13.11
CA LEU A 477 16.94 -27.88 -12.43
C LEU A 477 15.94 -26.78 -12.80
N VAL A 478 15.22 -26.28 -11.80
CA VAL A 478 14.28 -25.15 -11.93
C VAL A 478 14.91 -23.92 -11.30
N GLN A 479 14.90 -22.79 -11.99
CA GLN A 479 15.24 -21.47 -11.47
C GLN A 479 13.98 -20.62 -11.39
N LEU A 480 13.73 -20.01 -10.24
CA LEU A 480 12.71 -18.99 -10.01
C LEU A 480 13.23 -17.61 -10.44
N GLY A 481 12.34 -16.69 -10.83
CA GLY A 481 12.76 -15.35 -11.28
C GLY A 481 13.47 -14.51 -10.21
N GLN A 482 13.11 -14.71 -8.94
CA GLN A 482 13.64 -13.99 -7.79
C GLN A 482 13.64 -14.91 -6.55
N PRO A 483 14.32 -14.55 -5.44
CA PRO A 483 14.21 -15.31 -4.21
C PRO A 483 12.79 -15.26 -3.63
N TYR A 484 12.33 -16.41 -3.15
CA TYR A 484 11.09 -16.58 -2.39
C TYR A 484 11.36 -17.40 -1.13
N ILE A 485 10.59 -17.16 -0.07
CA ILE A 485 10.57 -18.02 1.11
C ILE A 485 9.62 -19.19 0.83
N ILE A 486 10.18 -20.37 0.59
CA ILE A 486 9.43 -21.59 0.26
C ILE A 486 9.49 -22.56 1.44
N SER A 487 8.36 -23.21 1.71
CA SER A 487 8.23 -24.25 2.77
C SER A 487 7.50 -25.50 2.30
N SER A 488 7.01 -25.50 1.06
CA SER A 488 6.36 -26.64 0.45
C SER A 488 6.62 -26.69 -1.04
N LEU A 489 6.58 -27.89 -1.61
CA LEU A 489 6.69 -28.16 -3.03
C LEU A 489 5.62 -29.19 -3.39
N ARG A 490 5.22 -29.21 -4.65
CA ARG A 490 4.41 -30.31 -5.17
C ARG A 490 4.87 -30.69 -6.56
N LEU A 491 4.93 -31.98 -6.82
CA LEU A 491 5.34 -32.52 -8.10
C LEU A 491 4.42 -33.66 -8.51
N LEU A 492 4.11 -33.72 -9.81
CA LEU A 492 3.39 -34.83 -10.43
C LEU A 492 4.43 -35.72 -11.11
N LEU A 493 4.70 -36.88 -10.50
CA LEU A 493 5.46 -37.92 -11.16
C LEU A 493 4.60 -38.56 -12.25
N TRP A 494 5.26 -39.07 -13.29
CA TRP A 494 4.58 -39.86 -14.31
C TRP A 494 3.73 -40.99 -13.69
N ASP A 495 2.46 -41.04 -14.07
CA ASP A 495 1.47 -41.97 -13.53
C ASP A 495 0.54 -42.56 -14.60
N CYS A 496 0.92 -42.51 -15.89
CA CYS A 496 0.17 -43.22 -16.95
C CYS A 496 0.33 -44.75 -16.90
N ASP A 497 1.22 -45.26 -16.05
CA ASP A 497 1.42 -46.69 -15.79
C ASP A 497 1.83 -46.93 -14.32
N GLU A 498 2.09 -48.18 -13.97
CA GLU A 498 2.35 -48.62 -12.60
C GLU A 498 3.78 -48.38 -12.09
N ARG A 499 4.61 -47.61 -12.80
CA ARG A 499 5.98 -47.35 -12.34
C ARG A 499 6.01 -46.51 -11.05
N SER A 500 7.08 -46.67 -10.28
CA SER A 500 7.39 -45.80 -9.15
C SER A 500 8.82 -45.27 -9.21
N TYR A 501 9.05 -44.20 -8.45
CA TYR A 501 10.29 -43.46 -8.43
C TYR A 501 10.82 -43.28 -7.01
N SER A 502 12.13 -43.10 -6.90
CA SER A 502 12.80 -42.59 -5.69
C SER A 502 13.64 -41.37 -6.08
N TYR A 503 13.70 -40.37 -5.23
CA TYR A 503 14.37 -39.10 -5.55
C TYR A 503 14.79 -38.34 -4.29
N TYR A 504 15.62 -37.33 -4.46
CA TYR A 504 15.83 -36.28 -3.47
C TYR A 504 15.70 -34.92 -4.14
N ILE A 505 15.46 -33.88 -3.35
CA ILE A 505 15.37 -32.49 -3.83
C ILE A 505 16.32 -31.64 -3.00
N GLU A 506 17.05 -30.77 -3.70
CA GLU A 506 17.91 -29.75 -3.11
C GLU A 506 17.41 -28.36 -3.50
N SER A 507 17.69 -27.37 -2.66
CA SER A 507 17.45 -25.96 -2.95
C SER A 507 18.74 -25.15 -2.85
N SER A 508 18.82 -24.06 -3.62
CA SER A 508 19.93 -23.11 -3.58
C SER A 508 19.42 -21.68 -3.78
N VAL A 509 20.20 -20.69 -3.33
CA VAL A 509 19.98 -19.27 -3.62
C VAL A 509 20.88 -18.73 -4.74
N ASN A 510 21.98 -19.42 -5.04
CA ASN A 510 23.06 -18.89 -5.87
C ASN A 510 23.66 -19.88 -6.89
N ILE A 511 23.13 -21.10 -6.99
CA ILE A 511 23.58 -22.24 -7.83
C ILE A 511 24.85 -22.98 -7.38
N TRP A 512 25.61 -22.40 -6.45
CA TRP A 512 26.87 -22.99 -5.97
C TRP A 512 26.66 -23.78 -4.67
N ASP A 513 25.83 -23.25 -3.78
CA ASP A 513 25.58 -23.82 -2.46
C ASP A 513 24.24 -24.55 -2.45
N TRP A 514 24.25 -25.86 -2.19
CA TRP A 514 23.08 -26.73 -2.25
C TRP A 514 22.75 -27.33 -0.89
N GLU A 515 21.47 -27.27 -0.53
CA GLU A 515 20.95 -27.91 0.67
C GLU A 515 19.84 -28.89 0.30
N MET A 516 19.94 -30.13 0.80
CA MET A 516 18.87 -31.11 0.64
C MET A 516 17.66 -30.71 1.47
N VAL A 517 16.50 -30.59 0.82
CA VAL A 517 15.21 -30.26 1.46
C VAL A 517 14.32 -31.48 1.65
N VAL A 518 14.56 -32.55 0.88
CA VAL A 518 13.86 -33.83 1.03
C VAL A 518 14.75 -34.98 0.56
N ASP A 519 14.69 -36.09 1.29
CA ASP A 519 15.29 -37.36 0.89
C ASP A 519 14.19 -38.43 0.82
N LYS A 520 13.86 -38.86 -0.39
CA LYS A 520 12.93 -39.97 -0.69
C LYS A 520 13.64 -41.08 -1.46
N THR A 521 14.97 -41.21 -1.31
CA THR A 521 15.78 -42.20 -2.02
C THR A 521 15.46 -43.65 -1.65
N ARG A 522 14.81 -43.86 -0.50
CA ARG A 522 14.37 -45.17 0.02
C ARG A 522 12.86 -45.38 -0.06
N GLU A 523 12.14 -44.47 -0.69
CA GLU A 523 10.68 -44.53 -0.82
C GLU A 523 10.27 -44.89 -2.25
N SER A 524 9.12 -45.56 -2.39
CA SER A 524 8.49 -45.85 -3.68
C SER A 524 7.37 -44.83 -3.93
N CYS A 525 7.69 -43.74 -4.62
CA CYS A 525 6.79 -42.63 -4.90
C CYS A 525 6.09 -42.77 -6.26
N LYS A 526 4.83 -42.33 -6.36
CA LYS A 526 4.02 -42.37 -7.60
C LYS A 526 3.09 -41.16 -7.68
N SER A 527 2.73 -40.72 -8.89
CA SER A 527 1.77 -39.62 -9.10
C SER A 527 2.13 -38.36 -8.27
N TRP A 528 1.13 -37.66 -7.74
CA TRP A 528 1.29 -36.47 -6.93
C TRP A 528 2.08 -36.71 -5.64
N GLN A 529 3.06 -35.85 -5.42
CA GLN A 529 3.87 -35.81 -4.20
C GLN A 529 3.82 -34.39 -3.63
N THR A 530 3.31 -34.24 -2.42
CA THR A 530 3.31 -32.98 -1.67
C THR A 530 4.39 -33.05 -0.60
N ILE A 531 5.31 -32.10 -0.61
CA ILE A 531 6.52 -32.09 0.20
C ILE A 531 6.49 -30.83 1.06
N ARG A 532 6.89 -30.94 2.34
CA ARG A 532 7.00 -29.81 3.26
C ARG A 532 8.34 -29.83 3.97
N PHE A 533 8.91 -28.66 4.20
CA PHE A 533 10.16 -28.45 4.92
C PHE A 533 10.19 -27.07 5.59
N SER A 534 11.18 -26.84 6.45
CA SER A 534 11.35 -25.55 7.14
C SER A 534 11.46 -24.39 6.15
N PRO A 535 10.68 -23.30 6.32
CA PRO A 535 10.71 -22.14 5.42
C PRO A 535 12.13 -21.62 5.22
N ARG A 536 12.54 -21.46 3.96
CA ARG A 536 13.88 -20.95 3.60
C ARG A 536 13.85 -20.17 2.29
N PRO A 537 14.81 -19.26 2.05
CA PRO A 537 14.98 -18.62 0.75
C PRO A 537 15.36 -19.63 -0.32
N VAL A 538 14.68 -19.59 -1.46
CA VAL A 538 14.92 -20.47 -2.60
C VAL A 538 14.91 -19.65 -3.89
N VAL A 539 15.92 -19.89 -4.72
CA VAL A 539 16.01 -19.40 -6.11
C VAL A 539 16.07 -20.58 -7.07
N PHE A 540 16.81 -21.63 -6.71
CA PHE A 540 16.94 -22.85 -7.50
C PHE A 540 16.40 -24.06 -6.75
N ILE A 541 15.86 -24.99 -7.53
CA ILE A 541 15.34 -26.27 -7.05
C ILE A 541 15.88 -27.35 -7.98
N ARG A 542 16.64 -28.30 -7.43
CA ARG A 542 17.20 -29.43 -8.15
C ARG A 542 16.48 -30.69 -7.71
N ILE A 543 15.83 -31.36 -8.67
CA ILE A 543 15.14 -32.63 -8.47
C ILE A 543 16.01 -33.73 -9.08
N VAL A 544 16.44 -34.68 -8.26
CA VAL A 544 17.31 -35.77 -8.71
C VAL A 544 16.62 -37.11 -8.47
N GLY A 545 16.20 -37.73 -9.56
CA GLY A 545 15.77 -39.12 -9.59
C GLY A 545 16.94 -40.07 -9.30
N THR A 546 16.70 -41.03 -8.42
CA THR A 546 17.67 -42.07 -8.03
C THR A 546 17.20 -43.46 -8.42
N HIS A 547 15.89 -43.66 -8.59
CA HIS A 547 15.33 -44.93 -9.01
C HIS A 547 14.07 -44.72 -9.86
N ASN A 548 13.83 -45.61 -10.81
CA ASN A 548 12.59 -45.79 -11.55
C ASN A 548 12.41 -47.29 -11.82
N THR A 549 11.25 -47.86 -11.50
CA THR A 549 10.98 -49.30 -11.66
C THR A 549 10.80 -49.75 -13.11
N ALA A 550 10.60 -48.83 -14.06
CA ALA A 550 10.31 -49.15 -15.46
C ALA A 550 11.52 -48.99 -16.41
N ASN A 551 12.39 -48.00 -16.18
CA ASN A 551 13.55 -47.70 -17.03
C ASN A 551 14.57 -46.80 -16.32
N GLU A 552 15.64 -46.41 -17.02
CA GLU A 552 16.74 -45.59 -16.47
C GLU A 552 16.52 -44.07 -16.56
N VAL A 553 15.26 -43.61 -16.64
CA VAL A 553 14.92 -42.19 -16.81
C VAL A 553 13.93 -41.75 -15.74
N PHE A 554 14.22 -40.64 -15.05
CA PHE A 554 13.29 -40.01 -14.11
C PHE A 554 12.35 -39.06 -14.86
N HIS A 555 11.03 -39.15 -14.65
CA HIS A 555 10.05 -38.32 -15.34
C HIS A 555 9.21 -37.51 -14.35
N CYS A 556 9.15 -36.21 -14.57
CA CYS A 556 8.33 -35.27 -13.82
C CYS A 556 7.41 -34.52 -14.80
N VAL A 557 6.10 -34.64 -14.61
CA VAL A 557 5.07 -34.04 -15.47
C VAL A 557 4.88 -32.58 -15.10
N HIS A 558 4.70 -32.29 -13.81
CA HIS A 558 4.38 -30.96 -13.32
C HIS A 558 5.13 -30.65 -12.04
N PHE A 559 5.47 -29.37 -11.85
CA PHE A 559 6.08 -28.86 -10.64
C PHE A 559 5.45 -27.54 -10.23
N GLU A 560 5.13 -27.41 -8.95
CA GLU A 560 4.69 -26.15 -8.34
C GLU A 560 5.40 -25.91 -7.00
N CYS A 561 5.71 -24.64 -6.75
CA CYS A 561 6.16 -24.18 -5.43
C CYS A 561 5.63 -22.78 -5.14
N PRO A 562 5.06 -22.52 -3.95
CA PRO A 562 4.65 -23.48 -2.93
C PRO A 562 3.56 -24.45 -3.44
N SER A 563 3.29 -25.52 -2.69
CA SER A 563 2.14 -26.40 -2.95
C SER A 563 0.82 -25.64 -2.86
N CYS A 564 -0.10 -25.83 -3.81
CA CYS A 564 -1.38 -25.11 -3.87
C CYS A 564 -2.58 -25.91 -3.32
N ASP A 565 -2.37 -26.93 -2.49
CA ASP A 565 -3.45 -27.78 -2.00
C ASP A 565 -4.35 -27.05 -0.98
N LYS A 566 -5.68 -27.21 -1.10
CA LYS A 566 -6.69 -26.52 -0.25
C LYS A 566 -6.54 -26.74 1.26
N GLU A 567 -5.84 -27.80 1.69
CA GLU A 567 -5.52 -28.01 3.11
C GLU A 567 -4.50 -27.00 3.67
N ASP A 568 -3.68 -26.38 2.81
CA ASP A 568 -2.58 -25.49 3.20
C ASP A 568 -3.05 -24.13 3.75
N LEU A 569 -4.23 -23.63 3.33
CA LEU A 569 -4.82 -22.41 3.91
C LEU A 569 -5.30 -22.61 5.37
N ASN A 570 -5.76 -23.81 5.72
CA ASN A 570 -6.39 -24.10 7.02
C ASN A 570 -5.39 -24.56 8.10
N LYS A 571 -4.29 -25.23 7.72
CA LYS A 571 -3.22 -25.63 8.66
C LYS A 571 -2.26 -24.49 8.99
N TRP A 572 -2.12 -23.50 8.10
CA TRP A 572 -1.25 -22.35 8.34
C TRP A 572 -1.89 -21.30 9.28
N THR A 573 -3.20 -21.09 9.18
CA THR A 573 -3.96 -20.20 10.07
C THR A 573 -4.01 -20.68 11.52
N SER A 574 -3.79 -21.98 11.75
CA SER A 574 -3.71 -22.59 13.08
C SER A 574 -2.31 -22.52 13.69
N SER A 575 -1.23 -22.57 12.90
CA SER A 575 0.14 -22.40 13.40
C SER A 575 0.53 -20.94 13.63
N SER A 576 -0.10 -19.98 12.94
CA SER A 576 0.07 -18.55 13.23
C SER A 576 -0.57 -18.10 14.56
N LYS A 577 -1.41 -18.94 15.19
CA LYS A 577 -1.95 -18.72 16.54
C LYS A 577 -1.03 -19.22 17.66
N SER A 578 -0.01 -20.04 17.36
CA SER A 578 0.97 -20.50 18.38
C SER A 578 2.26 -19.67 18.39
N SER A 579 2.38 -18.67 17.52
CA SER A 579 3.50 -17.71 17.51
C SER A 579 3.21 -16.43 18.31
N SER A 580 2.02 -16.30 18.92
CA SER A 580 1.65 -15.17 19.78
C SER A 580 2.21 -15.26 21.21
N ASP A 581 2.82 -16.37 21.61
CA ASP A 581 3.35 -16.58 22.96
C ASP A 581 4.83 -16.20 23.13
N LEU A 582 5.44 -15.56 22.13
CA LEU A 582 6.80 -15.00 22.20
C LEU A 582 6.84 -13.46 22.15
N ILE A 583 5.70 -12.77 22.32
CA ILE A 583 5.60 -11.30 22.26
C ILE A 583 5.21 -10.66 23.62
N ASN A 584 4.88 -11.45 24.65
CA ASN A 584 4.38 -10.92 25.94
C ASN A 584 5.43 -10.82 27.07
N THR A 585 6.70 -10.54 26.79
CA THR A 585 7.70 -10.31 27.87
C THR A 585 8.57 -9.07 27.70
N VAL A 586 8.07 -8.04 27.01
CA VAL A 586 8.66 -6.70 27.06
C VAL A 586 7.55 -5.66 27.04
N ASN A 587 6.92 -5.41 28.20
CA ASN A 587 6.28 -4.14 28.56
C ASN A 587 5.73 -4.22 29.98
N SER A 588 6.60 -4.02 30.96
CA SER A 588 6.21 -3.47 32.25
C SER A 588 7.29 -2.49 32.67
N ASN A 589 6.91 -1.21 32.70
CA ASN A 589 7.68 -0.11 33.27
C ASN A 589 8.07 -0.45 34.71
N ASP A 590 9.36 -0.39 35.03
CA ASP A 590 9.83 0.04 36.33
C ASP A 590 11.12 0.83 36.17
N ALA A 591 11.08 2.07 36.64
CA ALA A 591 12.21 2.98 36.71
C ALA A 591 13.08 2.60 37.91
N ILE A 592 14.35 2.23 37.70
CA ILE A 592 15.37 2.18 38.76
C ILE A 592 16.72 2.69 38.24
N GLN A 593 17.34 3.50 39.10
CA GLN A 593 18.56 4.32 39.03
C GLN A 593 19.87 3.65 38.59
N PRO A 594 20.92 4.45 38.25
CA PRO A 594 22.21 3.93 37.78
C PRO A 594 23.07 3.43 38.95
N THR A 595 23.68 2.26 38.78
CA THR A 595 24.65 1.71 39.73
C THR A 595 26.08 1.77 39.18
N GLU A 596 26.97 2.13 40.09
CA GLU A 596 28.39 2.37 39.94
C GLU A 596 29.22 1.11 39.61
N THR A 597 30.27 1.35 38.81
CA THR A 597 31.65 0.86 38.87
C THR A 597 31.98 -0.39 39.70
N ALA A 598 32.62 -1.37 39.05
CA ALA A 598 33.76 -2.11 39.63
C ALA A 598 34.64 -2.71 38.52
N THR A 599 35.85 -2.17 38.42
CA THR A 599 37.00 -2.66 37.66
C THR A 599 37.63 -3.83 38.44
N GLU A 600 37.75 -5.01 37.85
CA GLU A 600 38.61 -6.08 38.37
C GLU A 600 40.02 -5.92 37.78
N ALA A 601 41.00 -5.79 38.67
CA ALA A 601 42.41 -5.76 38.39
C ALA A 601 43.00 -7.17 38.54
N GLU A 602 43.78 -7.60 37.55
CA GLU A 602 44.65 -8.77 37.62
C GLU A 602 45.86 -8.46 38.53
N GLU A 603 45.98 -9.16 39.66
CA GLU A 603 47.18 -9.16 40.48
C GLU A 603 48.19 -10.20 39.97
N LEU A 604 49.29 -9.70 39.41
CA LEU A 604 50.52 -10.43 39.15
C LEU A 604 51.25 -10.66 40.49
N THR A 605 51.47 -11.92 40.82
CA THR A 605 52.30 -12.35 41.96
C THR A 605 53.79 -12.17 41.59
N VAL A 606 54.48 -11.31 42.35
CA VAL A 606 55.94 -11.18 42.31
C VAL A 606 56.53 -11.84 43.55
N ASP A 607 57.34 -12.84 43.26
CA ASP A 607 58.21 -13.60 44.14
C ASP A 607 59.23 -12.69 44.85
N SER A 608 59.32 -12.79 46.16
CA SER A 608 60.46 -12.29 46.94
C SER A 608 60.72 -13.22 48.12
N GLY A 609 61.50 -14.26 47.86
CA GLY A 609 62.25 -14.96 48.89
C GLY A 609 63.46 -14.12 49.30
N ASP A 610 63.61 -13.91 50.60
CA ASP A 610 64.94 -13.78 51.21
C ASP A 610 64.88 -14.10 52.71
N SER A 611 65.54 -15.20 53.11
CA SER A 611 66.22 -15.30 54.40
C SER A 611 67.11 -16.54 54.44
N SER A 612 68.42 -16.31 54.26
CA SER A 612 69.54 -16.83 55.07
C SER A 612 69.56 -18.31 55.44
N ASP A 613 70.43 -19.08 54.76
CA ASP A 613 71.65 -19.68 55.34
C ASP A 613 72.60 -20.16 54.23
#